data_AF-A0A4R6BTL2-F1
#
_entry.id   AF-A0A4R6BTL2-F1
#
_cell.length_a   1.000
_cell.length_b   1.000
_cell.length_c   1.000
_cell.angle_alpha   90.00
_cell.angle_beta   90.00
_cell.angle_gamma   90.00
#
_symmetry.space_group_name_H-M   'P 1'
#
loop_
_entity.id
_entity.type
_entity.pdbx_description
1 polymer ?
#
loop_
_entity_poly.entity_id
_entity_poly.type
_entity_poly.pdbx_seq_one_letter_code
_entity_poly.pdbx_strand_id
1 'polypeptide(L)'
;MYLIHRISHEKEAAKNLLGVKGDNKRYLSIGWGSLKEENKQKLLEAAQQGKEQYRATNNEIGHEGLTGQRSWFLYNFLALNKGDTVVVPTPGEISVYQVTDKPKSYTSEGVDLGFIVPVKEIEEKISRKDYVTGPFHRKLKYRGSNLVLTGEDYKYVDEVINNFQNKVKVTDAITKTKAKMAEIAKQYIEESLTDITFEQLIKHYFYNIGATSVTIPSKKIKNNKNNFIADIDVKATFEKLKIIILVQAKLHQGMDDPRGMEQLFHTKVENEEGFYQIVKWLITTGEVSEDVLNEPLYNGIRVIQKNDFAELLVESGFDF
;
A
#
# COMPACT_ATOMS: atom_id res chain seq x y z
N MET A 1 3.59 25.88 -3.50
CA MET A 1 3.74 25.18 -4.79
C MET A 1 4.45 23.85 -4.58
N TYR A 2 4.09 22.83 -5.35
CA TYR A 2 4.82 21.56 -5.43
C TYR A 2 5.39 21.41 -6.84
N LEU A 3 6.70 21.14 -6.96
CA LEU A 3 7.40 21.10 -8.24
C LEU A 3 8.25 19.82 -8.35
N ILE A 4 8.04 19.02 -9.40
CA ILE A 4 9.03 18.01 -9.78
C ILE A 4 10.12 18.73 -10.57
N HIS A 5 11.39 18.65 -10.14
CA HIS A 5 12.52 19.31 -10.77
C HIS A 5 13.64 18.32 -11.08
N ARG A 6 14.07 18.25 -12.34
CA ARG A 6 15.17 17.38 -12.78
C ARG A 6 16.45 18.17 -12.90
N ILE A 7 17.51 17.65 -12.28
CA ILE A 7 18.88 18.14 -12.48
C ILE A 7 19.43 17.55 -13.78
N SER A 8 19.47 18.34 -14.85
CA SER A 8 19.92 17.92 -16.18
C SER A 8 21.12 18.69 -16.70
N HIS A 9 21.21 20.00 -16.44
CA HIS A 9 22.32 20.87 -16.86
C HIS A 9 23.49 20.79 -15.87
N GLU A 10 24.73 20.69 -16.37
CA GLU A 10 25.97 20.65 -15.56
C GLU A 10 25.84 19.74 -14.33
N LYS A 11 25.42 18.50 -14.57
CA LYS A 11 24.89 17.58 -13.54
C LYS A 11 25.81 17.43 -12.33
N GLU A 12 27.13 17.39 -12.52
CA GLU A 12 28.07 17.25 -11.41
C GLU A 12 28.19 18.54 -10.59
N ALA A 13 28.30 19.71 -11.23
CA ALA A 13 28.30 20.99 -10.52
C ALA A 13 26.98 21.25 -9.79
N ALA A 14 25.84 20.91 -10.41
CA ALA A 14 24.52 21.04 -9.81
C ALA A 14 24.32 20.09 -8.61
N LYS A 15 24.85 18.86 -8.66
CA LYS A 15 24.86 17.95 -7.51
C LYS A 15 25.74 18.48 -6.38
N ASN A 16 26.92 19.02 -6.70
CA ASN A 16 27.82 19.60 -5.70
C ASN A 16 27.16 20.77 -4.96
N LEU A 17 26.40 21.61 -5.68
CA LEU A 17 25.59 22.67 -5.06
C LEU A 17 24.46 22.16 -4.17
N LEU A 18 23.84 21.04 -4.54
CA LEU A 18 22.81 20.41 -3.72
C LEU A 18 23.41 19.84 -2.44
N GLY A 19 24.68 19.43 -2.47
CA GLY A 19 25.40 18.90 -1.32
C GLY A 19 24.80 17.59 -0.81
N VAL A 20 25.18 17.23 0.41
CA VAL A 20 24.69 16.05 1.13
C VAL A 20 23.84 16.44 2.33
N LYS A 21 23.08 15.47 2.86
CA LYS A 21 22.27 15.67 4.06
C LYS A 21 23.12 16.18 5.22
N GLY A 22 22.68 17.26 5.87
CA GLY A 22 23.39 17.91 6.98
C GLY A 22 24.24 19.12 6.59
N ASP A 23 24.40 19.42 5.29
CA ASP A 23 25.11 20.62 4.86
C ASP A 23 24.33 21.90 5.19
N ASN A 24 25.05 22.92 5.71
CA ASN A 24 24.45 24.20 6.12
C ASN A 24 23.89 25.04 4.95
N LYS A 25 24.32 24.77 3.71
CA LYS A 25 23.91 25.52 2.52
C LYS A 25 23.72 24.55 1.36
N ARG A 26 22.47 24.43 0.90
CA ARG A 26 22.09 23.51 -0.16
C ARG A 26 21.27 24.25 -1.20
N TYR A 27 21.55 23.99 -2.47
CA TYR A 27 20.91 24.71 -3.57
C TYR A 27 20.51 23.75 -4.70
N LEU A 28 19.33 23.98 -5.27
CA LEU A 28 18.97 23.41 -6.57
C LEU A 28 19.26 24.42 -7.65
N SER A 29 19.72 23.96 -8.82
CA SER A 29 19.92 24.79 -10.01
C SER A 29 19.00 24.35 -11.14
N ILE A 30 18.64 25.27 -12.04
CA ILE A 30 17.92 24.96 -13.27
C ILE A 30 18.81 25.02 -14.52
N GLY A 31 19.96 25.69 -14.47
CA GLY A 31 20.80 25.98 -15.65
C GLY A 31 20.44 27.35 -16.25
N TRP A 32 20.86 27.61 -17.49
CA TRP A 32 20.71 28.87 -18.26
C TRP A 32 21.83 29.89 -18.09
N GLY A 33 23.07 29.42 -18.18
CA GLY A 33 24.26 30.26 -18.04
C GLY A 33 24.68 31.11 -19.23
N SER A 34 23.90 31.15 -20.32
CA SER A 34 24.18 32.01 -21.47
C SER A 34 23.52 33.38 -21.39
N LEU A 35 22.65 33.61 -20.40
CA LEU A 35 21.95 34.89 -20.22
C LEU A 35 22.87 35.95 -19.60
N LYS A 36 22.81 37.18 -20.10
CA LYS A 36 23.44 38.34 -19.44
C LYS A 36 22.80 38.58 -18.06
N GLU A 37 23.59 39.01 -17.07
CA GLU A 37 23.12 39.25 -15.69
C GLU A 37 21.93 40.22 -15.60
N GLU A 38 21.95 41.30 -16.40
CA GLU A 38 20.85 42.25 -16.53
C GLU A 38 19.53 41.58 -16.96
N ASN A 39 19.59 40.61 -17.88
CA ASN A 39 18.43 39.83 -18.30
C ASN A 39 18.00 38.81 -17.24
N LYS A 40 18.96 38.21 -16.51
CA LYS A 40 18.66 37.31 -15.39
C LYS A 40 17.88 38.05 -14.30
N GLN A 41 18.31 39.25 -13.95
CA GLN A 41 17.66 40.08 -12.94
C GLN A 41 16.25 40.49 -13.35
N LYS A 42 16.05 40.95 -14.59
CA LYS A 42 14.72 41.25 -15.14
C LYS A 42 13.77 40.05 -15.06
N LEU A 43 14.24 38.85 -15.41
CA LEU A 43 13.43 37.62 -15.36
C LEU A 43 13.08 37.20 -13.93
N LEU A 44 14.01 37.34 -12.98
CA LEU A 44 13.77 37.09 -11.56
C LEU A 44 12.65 37.99 -11.02
N GLU A 45 12.74 39.29 -11.26
CA GLU A 45 11.74 40.26 -10.81
C GLU A 45 10.39 40.01 -11.47
N ALA A 46 10.37 39.76 -12.78
CA ALA A 46 9.14 39.51 -13.51
C ALA A 46 8.45 38.21 -13.07
N ALA A 47 9.20 37.14 -12.77
CA ALA A 47 8.63 35.88 -12.28
C ALA A 47 7.92 36.07 -10.93
N GLN A 48 8.46 36.93 -10.06
CA GLN A 48 7.88 37.25 -8.76
C GLN A 48 6.61 38.11 -8.86
N GLN A 49 6.47 38.88 -9.94
CA GLN A 49 5.28 39.66 -10.25
C GLN A 49 4.18 38.83 -10.93
N GLY A 50 4.51 37.60 -11.35
CA GLY A 50 3.57 36.62 -11.85
C GLY A 50 3.67 36.36 -13.35
N LYS A 51 2.76 35.49 -13.80
CA LYS A 51 2.85 34.81 -15.09
C LYS A 51 2.84 35.76 -16.30
N GLU A 52 1.95 36.75 -16.30
CA GLU A 52 1.80 37.68 -17.43
C GLU A 52 2.99 38.62 -17.54
N GLN A 53 3.47 39.13 -16.41
CA GLN A 53 4.65 40.00 -16.40
C GLN A 53 5.89 39.26 -16.88
N TYR A 54 6.10 38.04 -16.38
CA TYR A 54 7.20 37.20 -16.86
C TYR A 54 7.13 36.95 -18.37
N ARG A 55 5.93 36.68 -18.90
CA ARG A 55 5.74 36.47 -20.34
C ARG A 55 6.12 37.71 -21.15
N ALA A 56 5.69 38.90 -20.71
CA ALA A 56 6.04 40.16 -21.37
C ALA A 56 7.56 40.38 -21.38
N THR A 57 8.21 40.24 -20.23
CA THR A 57 9.67 40.37 -20.09
C THR A 57 10.43 39.32 -20.91
N ASN A 58 9.98 38.07 -20.94
CA ASN A 58 10.60 37.02 -21.74
C ASN A 58 10.53 37.34 -23.25
N ASN A 59 9.42 37.92 -23.71
CA ASN A 59 9.26 38.34 -25.11
C ASN A 59 10.16 39.54 -25.44
N GLU A 60 10.34 40.50 -24.52
CA GLU A 60 11.26 41.63 -24.67
C GLU A 60 12.71 41.16 -24.81
N ILE A 61 13.13 40.20 -23.97
CA ILE A 61 14.51 39.70 -23.95
C ILE A 61 14.85 38.91 -25.22
N GLY A 62 13.90 38.15 -25.77
CA GLY A 62 14.05 37.51 -27.10
C GLY A 62 15.22 36.53 -27.23
N HIS A 63 15.62 35.83 -26.15
CA HIS A 63 16.81 34.98 -26.13
C HIS A 63 16.59 33.60 -26.77
N GLU A 64 17.57 33.13 -27.55
CA GLU A 64 17.58 31.80 -28.14
C GLU A 64 17.53 30.71 -27.06
N GLY A 65 16.51 29.84 -27.10
CA GLY A 65 16.30 28.80 -26.08
C GLY A 65 15.36 29.17 -24.91
N LEU A 66 14.94 30.43 -24.78
CA LEU A 66 13.84 30.86 -23.90
C LEU A 66 12.49 30.90 -24.63
N THR A 67 12.24 29.90 -25.47
CA THR A 67 11.02 29.81 -26.29
C THR A 67 10.12 28.65 -25.86
N GLY A 68 8.81 28.84 -26.03
CA GLY A 68 7.80 27.81 -25.78
C GLY A 68 7.85 27.25 -24.35
N GLN A 69 7.90 25.92 -24.24
CA GLN A 69 7.83 25.22 -22.95
C GLN A 69 9.05 25.45 -22.05
N ARG A 70 10.24 25.73 -22.63
CA ARG A 70 11.47 25.97 -21.85
C ARG A 70 11.38 27.24 -21.02
N SER A 71 10.76 28.29 -21.56
CA SER A 71 10.48 29.52 -20.83
C SER A 71 9.58 29.28 -19.62
N TRP A 72 8.57 28.41 -19.77
CA TRP A 72 7.69 28.05 -18.66
C TRP A 72 8.37 27.21 -17.59
N PHE A 73 9.32 26.34 -17.94
CA PHE A 73 10.14 25.66 -16.93
C PHE A 73 10.94 26.66 -16.11
N LEU A 74 11.57 27.64 -16.77
CA LEU A 74 12.30 28.69 -16.05
C LEU A 74 11.35 29.49 -15.15
N TYR A 75 10.21 29.93 -15.67
CA TYR A 75 9.19 30.62 -14.86
C TYR A 75 8.82 29.84 -13.60
N ASN A 76 8.45 28.56 -13.73
CA ASN A 76 8.03 27.73 -12.60
C ASN A 76 9.10 27.64 -11.51
N PHE A 77 10.37 27.63 -11.90
CA PHE A 77 11.50 27.59 -10.97
C PHE A 77 11.73 28.95 -10.32
N LEU A 78 11.72 30.04 -11.10
CA LEU A 78 11.90 31.41 -10.58
C LEU A 78 10.72 31.90 -9.72
N ALA A 79 9.55 31.30 -9.89
CA ALA A 79 8.35 31.56 -9.11
C ALA A 79 8.31 30.77 -7.77
N LEU A 80 9.31 29.94 -7.47
CA LEU A 80 9.41 29.27 -6.17
C LEU A 80 9.51 30.30 -5.03
N ASN A 81 8.82 30.00 -3.94
CA ASN A 81 8.81 30.79 -2.71
C ASN A 81 9.18 29.93 -1.50
N LYS A 82 9.60 30.59 -0.42
CA LYS A 82 9.87 29.93 0.86
C LYS A 82 8.67 29.11 1.30
N GLY A 83 8.92 27.84 1.65
CA GLY A 83 7.90 26.88 2.05
C GLY A 83 7.43 25.95 0.91
N ASP A 84 7.73 26.27 -0.35
CA ASP A 84 7.41 25.40 -1.48
C ASP A 84 8.17 24.07 -1.42
N THR A 85 7.58 23.02 -1.99
CA THR A 85 8.12 21.66 -1.99
C THR A 85 8.67 21.31 -3.37
N VAL A 86 9.90 20.83 -3.44
CA VAL A 86 10.55 20.41 -4.68
C VAL A 86 10.92 18.92 -4.60
N VAL A 87 10.43 18.14 -5.55
CA VAL A 87 10.76 16.71 -5.71
C VAL A 87 11.82 16.56 -6.79
N VAL A 88 12.96 15.97 -6.43
CA VAL A 88 14.07 15.71 -7.34
C VAL A 88 14.16 14.21 -7.60
N PRO A 89 13.77 13.74 -8.81
CA PRO A 89 13.89 12.34 -9.16
C PRO A 89 15.29 11.98 -9.66
N THR A 90 15.82 10.88 -9.14
CA THR A 90 17.07 10.23 -9.60
C THR A 90 16.75 8.81 -10.11
N PRO A 91 17.70 8.10 -10.74
CA PRO A 91 17.48 6.70 -11.09
C PRO A 91 17.13 5.88 -9.85
N GLY A 92 15.97 5.21 -9.86
CA GLY A 92 15.51 4.36 -8.76
C GLY A 92 14.93 5.07 -7.54
N GLU A 93 15.19 6.37 -7.36
CA GLU A 93 14.88 7.09 -6.12
C GLU A 93 14.26 8.48 -6.38
N ILE A 94 13.68 9.06 -5.33
CA ILE A 94 13.35 10.49 -5.28
C ILE A 94 13.91 11.10 -3.99
N SER A 95 14.18 12.40 -4.02
CA SER A 95 14.44 13.20 -2.82
C SER A 95 13.49 14.40 -2.81
N VAL A 96 13.06 14.83 -1.64
CA VAL A 96 12.11 15.92 -1.44
C VAL A 96 12.73 17.00 -0.58
N TYR A 97 12.60 18.23 -1.04
CA TYR A 97 13.21 19.40 -0.42
C TYR A 97 12.16 20.48 -0.19
N GLN A 98 12.36 21.28 0.86
CA GLN A 98 11.61 22.51 1.09
C GLN A 98 12.47 23.71 0.67
N VAL A 99 11.89 24.63 -0.08
CA VAL A 99 12.52 25.91 -0.44
C VAL A 99 12.63 26.78 0.80
N THR A 100 13.83 27.29 1.06
CA THR A 100 14.11 28.11 2.25
C THR A 100 14.15 29.60 1.95
N ASP A 101 14.38 30.00 0.70
CA ASP A 101 14.44 31.39 0.27
C ASP A 101 14.16 31.51 -1.25
N LYS A 102 14.08 32.74 -1.77
CA LYS A 102 13.79 33.01 -3.18
C LYS A 102 14.92 32.57 -4.11
N PRO A 103 14.60 32.23 -5.38
CA PRO A 103 15.60 32.01 -6.42
C PRO A 103 16.48 33.24 -6.65
N LYS A 104 17.73 33.02 -7.05
CA LYS A 104 18.70 34.07 -7.40
C LYS A 104 19.58 33.62 -8.57
N SER A 105 20.19 34.58 -9.28
CA SER A 105 21.21 34.25 -10.26
C SER A 105 22.46 33.70 -9.58
N TYR A 106 23.17 32.81 -10.24
CA TYR A 106 24.39 32.23 -9.70
C TYR A 106 25.39 31.85 -10.78
N THR A 107 26.61 32.34 -10.59
CA THR A 107 27.76 32.08 -11.43
C THR A 107 28.92 31.73 -10.51
N SER A 108 29.61 30.62 -10.75
CA SER A 108 30.70 30.13 -9.89
C SER A 108 31.91 29.74 -10.72
N GLU A 109 33.07 30.36 -10.48
CA GLU A 109 34.39 29.96 -11.01
C GLU A 109 34.38 29.54 -12.51
N GLY A 110 33.71 30.32 -13.36
CA GLY A 110 33.63 30.06 -14.81
C GLY A 110 32.55 29.07 -15.26
N VAL A 111 31.80 28.48 -14.33
CA VAL A 111 30.60 27.67 -14.60
C VAL A 111 29.35 28.47 -14.27
N ASP A 112 28.59 28.84 -15.30
CA ASP A 112 27.33 29.53 -15.15
C ASP A 112 26.17 28.52 -15.07
N LEU A 113 25.60 28.40 -13.87
CA LEU A 113 24.48 27.51 -13.57
C LEU A 113 23.13 28.22 -13.71
N GLY A 114 23.15 29.45 -14.22
CA GLY A 114 22.00 30.33 -14.46
C GLY A 114 21.37 30.80 -13.16
N PHE A 115 20.47 29.97 -12.62
CA PHE A 115 19.70 30.30 -11.43
C PHE A 115 19.73 29.16 -10.42
N ILE A 116 19.74 29.54 -9.15
CA ILE A 116 19.67 28.61 -8.02
C ILE A 116 18.56 29.00 -7.06
N VAL A 117 18.05 28.03 -6.32
CA VAL A 117 17.11 28.23 -5.22
C VAL A 117 17.64 27.53 -3.95
N PRO A 118 17.69 28.22 -2.80
CA PRO A 118 18.10 27.62 -1.53
C PRO A 118 17.05 26.63 -1.02
N VAL A 119 17.51 25.47 -0.55
CA VAL A 119 16.63 24.40 -0.07
C VAL A 119 17.16 23.75 1.20
N LYS A 120 16.28 23.06 1.92
CA LYS A 120 16.61 22.08 2.97
C LYS A 120 15.93 20.76 2.66
N GLU A 121 16.52 19.65 3.07
CA GLU A 121 15.86 18.35 2.91
C GLU A 121 14.59 18.24 3.74
N ILE A 122 13.60 17.54 3.18
CA ILE A 122 12.52 16.92 3.94
C ILE A 122 12.87 15.44 4.08
N GLU A 123 13.07 14.75 2.96
CA GLU A 123 13.48 13.35 2.91
C GLU A 123 14.33 13.06 1.67
N GLU A 124 15.26 12.12 1.75
CA GLU A 124 16.17 11.80 0.65
C GLU A 124 16.23 10.31 0.37
N LYS A 125 16.62 9.97 -0.86
CA LYS A 125 16.85 8.58 -1.30
C LYS A 125 15.64 7.67 -1.04
N ILE A 126 14.43 8.21 -1.21
CA ILE A 126 13.19 7.45 -1.11
C ILE A 126 13.13 6.51 -2.31
N SER A 127 13.14 5.19 -2.05
CA SER A 127 13.02 4.17 -3.10
C SER A 127 11.70 4.34 -3.86
N ARG A 128 11.80 4.53 -5.17
CA ARG A 128 10.61 4.63 -6.06
C ARG A 128 9.85 3.31 -6.15
N LYS A 129 10.54 2.19 -5.98
CA LYS A 129 9.91 0.87 -6.01
C LYS A 129 9.10 0.64 -4.74
N ASP A 130 9.64 1.09 -3.60
CA ASP A 130 9.09 0.73 -2.31
C ASP A 130 8.04 1.72 -1.81
N TYR A 131 8.09 3.01 -2.19
CA TYR A 131 7.25 4.02 -1.55
C TYR A 131 6.40 4.88 -2.50
N VAL A 132 6.67 4.84 -3.81
CA VAL A 132 5.93 5.67 -4.78
C VAL A 132 4.72 4.93 -5.34
N THR A 133 3.53 5.48 -5.09
CA THR A 133 2.25 4.93 -5.56
C THR A 133 2.02 5.19 -7.07
N GLY A 134 1.09 4.43 -7.67
CA GLY A 134 0.82 4.46 -9.11
C GLY A 134 0.57 5.85 -9.72
N PRO A 135 -0.30 6.70 -9.14
CA PRO A 135 -0.55 8.05 -9.63
C PRO A 135 0.71 8.92 -9.68
N PHE A 136 1.51 8.93 -8.61
CA PHE A 136 2.73 9.71 -8.58
C PHE A 136 3.82 9.15 -9.50
N HIS A 137 3.91 7.82 -9.58
CA HIS A 137 4.82 7.14 -10.49
C HIS A 137 4.60 7.58 -11.95
N ARG A 138 3.34 7.81 -12.38
CA ARG A 138 3.03 8.33 -13.71
C ARG A 138 3.58 9.74 -13.92
N LYS A 139 3.48 10.62 -12.92
CA LYS A 139 4.03 12.00 -12.98
C LYS A 139 5.55 11.98 -13.10
N LEU A 140 6.22 11.09 -12.37
CA LEU A 140 7.68 10.92 -12.45
C LEU A 140 8.18 10.40 -13.82
N LYS A 141 7.31 9.95 -14.72
CA LYS A 141 7.69 9.59 -16.11
C LYS A 141 7.86 10.81 -17.01
N TYR A 142 7.37 11.98 -16.60
CA TYR A 142 7.52 13.22 -17.36
C TYR A 142 9.00 13.54 -17.62
N ARG A 143 9.34 13.86 -18.87
CA ARG A 143 10.73 14.00 -19.34
C ARG A 143 11.23 15.46 -19.42
N GLY A 144 10.36 16.46 -19.23
CA GLY A 144 10.77 17.86 -19.20
C GLY A 144 11.57 18.22 -17.94
N SER A 145 12.12 19.44 -17.92
CA SER A 145 12.98 19.92 -16.82
C SER A 145 12.24 20.01 -15.49
N ASN A 146 10.99 20.51 -15.51
CA ASN A 146 10.13 20.48 -14.34
C ASN A 146 8.65 20.29 -14.68
N LEU A 147 7.89 19.89 -13.66
CA LEU A 147 6.44 19.73 -13.73
C LEU A 147 5.81 20.27 -12.44
N VAL A 148 4.92 21.25 -12.56
CA VAL A 148 4.12 21.75 -11.43
C VAL A 148 3.07 20.72 -11.09
N LEU A 149 2.96 20.38 -9.81
CA LEU A 149 1.91 19.53 -9.27
C LEU A 149 0.76 20.42 -8.76
N THR A 150 -0.46 20.12 -9.19
CA THR A 150 -1.65 20.96 -8.94
C THR A 150 -2.80 20.14 -8.40
N GLY A 151 -3.72 20.78 -7.67
CA GLY A 151 -4.91 20.09 -7.14
C GLY A 151 -4.48 18.89 -6.30
N GLU A 152 -5.11 17.74 -6.47
CA GLU A 152 -4.82 16.57 -5.63
C GLU A 152 -3.41 15.98 -5.78
N ASP A 153 -2.61 16.42 -6.77
CA ASP A 153 -1.27 15.89 -7.00
C ASP A 153 -0.32 16.09 -5.80
N TYR A 154 -0.52 17.13 -4.97
CA TYR A 154 0.31 17.32 -3.77
C TYR A 154 0.11 16.20 -2.74
N LYS A 155 -1.11 15.64 -2.65
CA LYS A 155 -1.43 14.56 -1.71
C LYS A 155 -0.55 13.33 -1.95
N TYR A 156 -0.17 13.07 -3.19
CA TYR A 156 0.70 11.94 -3.49
C TYR A 156 2.12 12.13 -2.95
N VAL A 157 2.64 13.36 -2.97
CA VAL A 157 3.98 13.65 -2.43
C VAL A 157 3.95 13.49 -0.91
N ASP A 158 2.93 14.03 -0.27
CA ASP A 158 2.74 13.92 1.19
C ASP A 158 2.55 12.46 1.62
N GLU A 159 1.78 11.68 0.85
CA GLU A 159 1.61 10.24 1.05
C GLU A 159 2.95 9.49 0.97
N VAL A 160 3.79 9.78 -0.03
CA VAL A 160 5.11 9.14 -0.16
C VAL A 160 6.02 9.49 1.02
N ILE A 161 6.04 10.75 1.46
CA ILE A 161 6.83 11.18 2.62
C ILE A 161 6.35 10.42 3.87
N ASN A 162 5.04 10.41 4.12
CA ASN A 162 4.46 9.76 5.27
C ASN A 162 4.71 8.24 5.26
N ASN A 163 4.55 7.59 4.10
CA ASN A 163 4.82 6.16 3.95
C ASN A 163 6.30 5.84 4.18
N PHE A 164 7.22 6.67 3.69
CA PHE A 164 8.65 6.50 3.90
C PHE A 164 9.02 6.62 5.39
N GLN A 165 8.53 7.67 6.07
CA GLN A 165 8.77 7.92 7.49
C GLN A 165 8.23 6.79 8.39
N ASN A 166 7.03 6.29 8.06
CA ASN A 166 6.41 5.18 8.79
C ASN A 166 6.83 3.78 8.29
N LYS A 167 7.76 3.71 7.33
CA LYS A 167 8.25 2.46 6.72
C LYS A 167 7.16 1.58 6.10
N VAL A 168 6.07 2.17 5.63
CA VAL A 168 4.97 1.48 4.95
C VAL A 168 5.28 1.40 3.47
N LYS A 169 5.58 0.19 2.97
CA LYS A 169 5.92 -0.01 1.56
C LYS A 169 4.66 -0.18 0.71
N VAL A 170 4.77 0.16 -0.56
CA VAL A 170 3.77 -0.15 -1.59
C VAL A 170 3.59 -1.66 -1.73
N THR A 171 4.60 -2.48 -1.46
CA THR A 171 4.45 -3.95 -1.41
C THR A 171 3.54 -4.40 -0.29
N ASP A 172 3.44 -3.64 0.81
CA ASP A 172 2.48 -3.91 1.89
C ASP A 172 1.04 -3.71 1.39
N ALA A 173 0.84 -3.08 0.22
CA ALA A 173 -0.46 -3.02 -0.43
C ALA A 173 -1.00 -4.42 -0.78
N ILE A 174 -0.15 -5.43 -1.01
CA ILE A 174 -0.63 -6.81 -1.20
C ILE A 174 -1.27 -7.31 0.10
N THR A 175 -0.60 -7.11 1.23
CA THR A 175 -1.13 -7.45 2.55
C THR A 175 -2.40 -6.66 2.87
N LYS A 176 -2.42 -5.36 2.57
CA LYS A 176 -3.63 -4.52 2.71
C LYS A 176 -4.77 -4.96 1.78
N THR A 177 -4.44 -5.44 0.57
CA THR A 177 -5.44 -5.96 -0.38
C THR A 177 -6.04 -7.24 0.16
N LYS A 178 -5.21 -8.18 0.63
CA LYS A 178 -5.69 -9.41 1.27
C LYS A 178 -6.57 -9.10 2.49
N ALA A 179 -6.13 -8.19 3.37
CA ALA A 179 -6.91 -7.78 4.54
C ALA A 179 -8.27 -7.18 4.13
N LYS A 180 -8.30 -6.31 3.12
CA LYS A 180 -9.56 -5.72 2.63
C LYS A 180 -10.47 -6.76 1.96
N MET A 181 -9.92 -7.72 1.23
CA MET A 181 -10.70 -8.83 0.67
C MET A 181 -11.29 -9.71 1.78
N ALA A 182 -10.53 -9.98 2.84
CA ALA A 182 -11.00 -10.75 3.98
C ALA A 182 -12.12 -10.00 4.73
N GLU A 183 -12.02 -8.68 4.86
CA GLU A 183 -13.08 -7.84 5.44
C GLU A 183 -14.37 -7.91 4.63
N ILE A 184 -14.30 -7.80 3.30
CA ILE A 184 -15.47 -7.93 2.41
C ILE A 184 -16.07 -9.34 2.50
N ALA A 185 -15.23 -10.38 2.47
CA ALA A 185 -15.68 -11.76 2.57
C ALA A 185 -16.36 -12.03 3.92
N LYS A 186 -15.79 -11.52 5.02
CA LYS A 186 -16.39 -11.59 6.34
C LYS A 186 -17.77 -10.95 6.37
N GLN A 187 -17.88 -9.71 5.89
CA GLN A 187 -19.15 -8.98 5.89
C GLN A 187 -20.22 -9.78 5.13
N TYR A 188 -19.87 -10.33 3.97
CA TYR A 188 -20.77 -11.18 3.20
C TYR A 188 -21.19 -12.44 3.97
N ILE A 189 -20.24 -13.12 4.63
CA ILE A 189 -20.52 -14.31 5.45
C ILE A 189 -21.53 -13.98 6.55
N GLU A 190 -21.30 -12.90 7.31
CA GLU A 190 -22.11 -12.54 8.47
C GLU A 190 -23.50 -12.00 8.10
N GLU A 191 -23.60 -11.23 7.02
CA GLU A 191 -24.85 -10.52 6.68
C GLU A 191 -25.72 -11.27 5.68
N SER A 192 -25.13 -12.13 4.84
CA SER A 192 -25.83 -12.74 3.69
C SER A 192 -26.01 -14.25 3.78
N LEU A 193 -25.22 -14.95 4.61
CA LEU A 193 -25.33 -16.40 4.72
C LEU A 193 -26.30 -16.82 5.82
N THR A 194 -26.75 -18.06 5.69
CA THR A 194 -27.50 -18.83 6.69
C THR A 194 -26.60 -19.95 7.17
N ASP A 195 -26.92 -20.62 8.28
CA ASP A 195 -26.16 -21.79 8.75
C ASP A 195 -25.93 -22.81 7.62
N ILE A 196 -26.97 -23.10 6.84
CA ILE A 196 -26.90 -24.07 5.74
C ILE A 196 -25.96 -23.59 4.63
N THR A 197 -26.05 -22.33 4.22
CA THR A 197 -25.18 -21.81 3.15
C THR A 197 -23.75 -21.58 3.63
N PHE A 198 -23.55 -21.35 4.93
CA PHE A 198 -22.23 -21.31 5.55
C PHE A 198 -21.57 -22.69 5.57
N GLU A 199 -22.30 -23.75 5.93
CA GLU A 199 -21.84 -25.15 5.80
C GLU A 199 -21.44 -25.47 4.34
N GLN A 200 -22.23 -25.01 3.36
CA GLN A 200 -21.88 -25.17 1.95
C GLN A 200 -20.62 -24.40 1.57
N LEU A 201 -20.43 -23.16 2.05
CA LEU A 201 -19.20 -22.39 1.80
C LEU A 201 -17.97 -23.13 2.34
N ILE A 202 -18.05 -23.62 3.58
CA ILE A 202 -16.99 -24.44 4.19
C ILE A 202 -16.71 -25.70 3.35
N LYS A 203 -17.75 -26.36 2.85
CA LYS A 203 -17.60 -27.51 1.96
C LYS A 203 -16.81 -27.15 0.68
N HIS A 204 -17.15 -26.05 0.02
CA HIS A 204 -16.43 -25.59 -1.16
C HIS A 204 -14.99 -25.22 -0.83
N TYR A 205 -14.75 -24.56 0.31
CA TYR A 205 -13.40 -24.25 0.77
C TYR A 205 -12.53 -25.49 0.88
N PHE A 206 -13.05 -26.58 1.47
CA PHE A 206 -12.29 -27.83 1.58
C PHE A 206 -11.95 -28.45 0.22
N TYR A 207 -12.88 -28.40 -0.75
CA TYR A 207 -12.56 -28.80 -2.12
C TYR A 207 -11.48 -27.90 -2.75
N ASN A 208 -11.54 -26.58 -2.54
CA ASN A 208 -10.55 -25.63 -3.04
C ASN A 208 -9.14 -25.95 -2.53
N ILE A 209 -9.00 -26.33 -1.25
CA ILE A 209 -7.70 -26.69 -0.67
C ILE A 209 -7.30 -28.16 -0.91
N GLY A 210 -8.05 -28.91 -1.73
CA GLY A 210 -7.67 -30.24 -2.21
C GLY A 210 -8.23 -31.43 -1.44
N ALA A 211 -9.32 -31.25 -0.69
CA ALA A 211 -10.04 -32.40 -0.13
C ALA A 211 -10.54 -33.32 -1.26
N THR A 212 -10.37 -34.63 -1.07
CA THR A 212 -10.81 -35.64 -2.04
C THR A 212 -12.33 -35.83 -1.99
N SER A 213 -12.91 -35.73 -0.80
CA SER A 213 -14.36 -35.72 -0.62
C SER A 213 -14.75 -34.85 0.55
N VAL A 214 -15.92 -34.20 0.45
CA VAL A 214 -16.47 -33.37 1.52
C VAL A 214 -17.97 -33.63 1.62
N THR A 215 -18.43 -34.02 2.79
CA THR A 215 -19.84 -34.34 3.06
C THR A 215 -20.42 -33.46 4.16
N ILE A 216 -21.70 -33.13 4.02
CA ILE A 216 -22.51 -32.49 5.07
C ILE A 216 -23.45 -33.59 5.58
N PRO A 217 -23.24 -34.11 6.81
CA PRO A 217 -24.04 -35.22 7.34
C PRO A 217 -25.53 -34.87 7.43
N SER A 218 -26.40 -35.85 7.15
CA SER A 218 -27.85 -35.65 7.24
C SER A 218 -28.32 -35.59 8.70
N LYS A 219 -29.01 -34.51 9.10
CA LYS A 219 -29.54 -34.30 10.46
C LYS A 219 -30.68 -35.26 10.88
N LYS A 220 -31.17 -36.14 9.99
CA LYS A 220 -32.53 -36.73 10.08
C LYS A 220 -32.69 -38.13 10.69
N ILE A 221 -31.65 -38.81 11.18
CA ILE A 221 -31.84 -40.13 11.81
C ILE A 221 -30.93 -40.26 13.05
N LYS A 222 -31.41 -39.75 14.20
CA LYS A 222 -30.84 -40.06 15.52
C LYS A 222 -31.22 -41.48 15.90
N ASN A 223 -30.37 -42.45 15.53
CA ASN A 223 -30.46 -43.82 16.02
C ASN A 223 -29.28 -44.09 16.97
N ASN A 224 -29.36 -45.12 17.81
CA ASN A 224 -28.31 -45.46 18.79
C ASN A 224 -26.89 -45.64 18.19
N LYS A 225 -26.77 -45.85 16.87
CA LYS A 225 -25.50 -45.92 16.13
C LYS A 225 -24.98 -44.57 15.60
N ASN A 226 -25.87 -43.61 15.31
CA ASN A 226 -25.51 -42.33 14.68
C ASN A 226 -25.50 -41.14 15.66
N ASN A 227 -25.87 -41.36 16.92
CA ASN A 227 -25.95 -40.29 17.93
C ASN A 227 -24.63 -39.54 18.15
N PHE A 228 -23.49 -40.13 17.80
CA PHE A 228 -22.17 -39.53 18.00
C PHE A 228 -21.63 -38.75 16.78
N ILE A 229 -22.28 -38.87 15.61
CA ILE A 229 -21.90 -38.18 14.35
C ILE A 229 -22.85 -37.01 14.05
N ALA A 230 -23.99 -36.93 14.76
CA ALA A 230 -25.10 -36.03 14.45
C ALA A 230 -24.80 -34.54 14.68
N ASP A 231 -23.71 -34.21 15.37
CA ASP A 231 -23.30 -32.84 15.69
C ASP A 231 -22.02 -32.44 14.91
N ILE A 232 -21.77 -33.06 13.75
CA ILE A 232 -20.76 -32.62 12.79
C ILE A 232 -21.47 -32.03 11.58
N ASP A 233 -21.18 -30.78 11.25
CA ASP A 233 -21.81 -30.10 10.13
C ASP A 233 -21.06 -30.36 8.81
N VAL A 234 -19.74 -30.48 8.83
CA VAL A 234 -18.93 -30.79 7.64
C VAL A 234 -17.86 -31.84 7.96
N LYS A 235 -17.71 -32.84 7.09
CA LYS A 235 -16.62 -33.82 7.11
C LYS A 235 -15.83 -33.74 5.82
N ALA A 236 -14.55 -33.39 5.90
CA ALA A 236 -13.63 -33.33 4.77
C ALA A 236 -12.56 -34.42 4.86
N THR A 237 -12.32 -35.14 3.76
CA THR A 237 -11.34 -36.22 3.69
C THR A 237 -10.23 -35.88 2.71
N PHE A 238 -9.00 -35.95 3.19
CA PHE A 238 -7.77 -35.80 2.41
C PHE A 238 -7.11 -37.17 2.25
N GLU A 239 -7.50 -37.88 1.20
CA GLU A 239 -7.17 -39.30 1.03
C GLU A 239 -5.66 -39.57 1.00
N LYS A 240 -4.91 -38.75 0.25
CA LYS A 240 -3.46 -38.87 0.12
C LYS A 240 -2.71 -38.63 1.43
N LEU A 241 -3.28 -37.80 2.31
CA LEU A 241 -2.68 -37.50 3.61
C LEU A 241 -3.19 -38.44 4.71
N LYS A 242 -4.21 -39.25 4.40
CA LYS A 242 -4.97 -40.03 5.39
C LYS A 242 -5.44 -39.16 6.56
N ILE A 243 -5.95 -37.97 6.23
CA ILE A 243 -6.51 -37.02 7.22
C ILE A 243 -8.01 -36.87 7.00
N ILE A 244 -8.78 -36.88 8.10
CA ILE A 244 -10.19 -36.49 8.13
C ILE A 244 -10.32 -35.26 9.03
N ILE A 245 -10.92 -34.20 8.50
CA ILE A 245 -11.27 -32.99 9.25
C ILE A 245 -12.77 -33.01 9.54
N LEU A 246 -13.12 -33.00 10.81
CA LEU A 246 -14.50 -32.92 11.30
C LEU A 246 -14.75 -31.49 11.78
N VAL A 247 -15.81 -30.87 11.26
CA VAL A 247 -16.09 -29.45 11.47
C VAL A 247 -17.44 -29.26 12.12
N GLN A 248 -17.45 -28.49 13.19
CA GLN A 248 -18.65 -27.82 13.69
C GLN A 248 -18.63 -26.39 13.16
N ALA A 249 -19.72 -25.97 12.50
CA ALA A 249 -19.88 -24.61 12.00
C ALA A 249 -20.86 -23.84 12.91
N LYS A 250 -20.58 -22.58 13.19
CA LYS A 250 -21.48 -21.67 13.92
C LYS A 250 -21.49 -20.30 13.26
N LEU A 251 -22.64 -19.87 12.74
CA LEU A 251 -22.82 -18.51 12.22
C LEU A 251 -23.57 -17.67 13.25
N HIS A 252 -22.89 -16.79 13.96
CA HIS A 252 -23.49 -15.85 14.91
C HIS A 252 -22.56 -14.67 15.21
N GLN A 253 -23.11 -13.64 15.82
CA GLN A 253 -22.37 -12.46 16.28
C GLN A 253 -22.20 -12.49 17.81
N GLY A 254 -21.04 -12.05 18.28
CA GLY A 254 -20.73 -11.95 19.72
C GLY A 254 -19.86 -13.09 20.23
N MET A 255 -19.91 -13.32 21.55
CA MET A 255 -19.19 -14.42 22.20
C MET A 255 -19.88 -15.76 21.90
N ASP A 256 -19.10 -16.74 21.44
CA ASP A 256 -19.55 -18.10 21.22
C ASP A 256 -19.60 -18.87 22.55
N ASP A 257 -20.53 -19.82 22.61
CA ASP A 257 -20.75 -20.67 23.77
C ASP A 257 -19.84 -21.92 23.69
N PRO A 258 -19.21 -22.37 24.80
CA PRO A 258 -18.46 -23.62 24.86
C PRO A 258 -19.15 -24.84 24.24
N ARG A 259 -20.49 -24.84 24.15
CA ARG A 259 -21.30 -25.90 23.53
C ARG A 259 -20.79 -26.39 22.17
N GLY A 260 -20.27 -25.50 21.31
CA GLY A 260 -19.72 -25.91 20.00
C GLY A 260 -18.48 -26.82 20.11
N MET A 261 -17.62 -26.59 21.10
CA MET A 261 -16.45 -27.42 21.37
C MET A 261 -16.81 -28.71 22.11
N GLU A 262 -17.77 -28.66 23.03
CA GLU A 262 -18.30 -29.86 23.71
C GLU A 262 -18.85 -30.87 22.69
N GLN A 263 -19.61 -30.40 21.69
CA GLN A 263 -20.12 -31.22 20.58
C GLN A 263 -18.98 -31.96 19.85
N LEU A 264 -17.93 -31.24 19.49
CA LEU A 264 -16.74 -31.82 18.86
C LEU A 264 -16.04 -32.81 19.78
N PHE A 265 -15.89 -32.52 21.06
CA PHE A 265 -15.23 -33.41 22.01
C PHE A 265 -15.95 -34.75 22.14
N HIS A 266 -17.27 -34.72 22.34
CA HIS A 266 -18.11 -35.90 22.52
C HIS A 266 -18.38 -36.70 21.24
N THR A 267 -18.02 -36.14 20.07
CA THR A 267 -18.02 -36.86 18.80
C THR A 267 -17.07 -38.06 18.88
N LYS A 268 -17.66 -39.25 18.99
CA LYS A 268 -16.95 -40.53 18.84
C LYS A 268 -16.80 -40.82 17.35
N VAL A 269 -15.56 -40.96 16.91
CA VAL A 269 -15.28 -41.40 15.55
C VAL A 269 -15.03 -42.89 15.62
N GLU A 270 -15.93 -43.68 15.05
CA GLU A 270 -15.64 -45.09 14.83
C GLU A 270 -14.50 -45.15 13.82
N ASN A 271 -13.33 -45.60 14.27
CA ASN A 271 -12.20 -45.98 13.41
C ASN A 271 -12.58 -47.28 12.69
N GLU A 272 -13.58 -47.24 11.81
CA GLU A 272 -13.93 -48.40 10.98
C GLU A 272 -12.77 -48.77 10.02
N GLU A 273 -11.85 -47.83 9.76
CA GLU A 273 -10.64 -48.02 8.97
C GLU A 273 -9.45 -47.39 9.71
N GLY A 274 -8.73 -48.18 10.52
CA GLY A 274 -7.71 -47.74 11.49
C GLY A 274 -6.45 -47.02 10.97
N PHE A 275 -6.54 -46.23 9.89
CA PHE A 275 -5.41 -45.57 9.21
C PHE A 275 -5.56 -44.05 9.04
N TYR A 276 -6.65 -43.41 9.47
CA TYR A 276 -6.83 -41.96 9.32
C TYR A 276 -6.50 -41.19 10.60
N GLN A 277 -5.73 -40.10 10.44
CA GLN A 277 -5.61 -39.07 11.47
C GLN A 277 -6.84 -38.18 11.43
N ILE A 278 -7.53 -38.07 12.57
CA ILE A 278 -8.69 -37.19 12.71
C ILE A 278 -8.25 -35.87 13.33
N VAL A 279 -8.73 -34.77 12.76
CA VAL A 279 -8.56 -33.41 13.26
C VAL A 279 -9.95 -32.78 13.40
N LYS A 280 -10.19 -32.07 14.51
CA LYS A 280 -11.48 -31.43 14.79
C LYS A 280 -11.35 -29.92 14.69
N TRP A 281 -12.23 -29.28 13.94
CA TRP A 281 -12.22 -27.83 13.74
C TRP A 281 -13.56 -27.24 14.23
N LEU A 282 -13.49 -26.16 15.00
CA LEU A 282 -14.63 -25.26 15.20
C LEU A 282 -14.43 -24.07 14.27
N ILE A 283 -15.38 -23.83 13.37
CA ILE A 283 -15.41 -22.64 12.52
C ILE A 283 -16.58 -21.78 12.96
N THR A 284 -16.28 -20.59 13.49
CA THR A 284 -17.26 -19.67 14.05
C THR A 284 -17.00 -18.24 13.58
N THR A 285 -18.05 -17.47 13.33
CA THR A 285 -17.93 -16.01 13.10
C THR A 285 -17.90 -15.23 14.42
N GLY A 286 -18.23 -15.88 15.53
CA GLY A 286 -18.15 -15.31 16.88
C GLY A 286 -16.74 -15.29 17.45
N GLU A 287 -16.63 -14.85 18.70
CA GLU A 287 -15.41 -14.86 19.51
C GLU A 287 -15.46 -15.92 20.60
N VAL A 288 -14.42 -16.74 20.72
CA VAL A 288 -14.27 -17.70 21.82
C VAL A 288 -13.33 -17.09 22.87
N SER A 289 -13.73 -17.12 24.14
CA SER A 289 -12.91 -16.59 25.25
C SER A 289 -11.62 -17.40 25.46
N GLU A 290 -10.54 -16.71 25.86
CA GLU A 290 -9.23 -17.34 26.13
C GLU A 290 -9.28 -18.43 27.20
N ASP A 291 -10.09 -18.25 28.26
CA ASP A 291 -10.23 -19.25 29.33
C ASP A 291 -10.69 -20.61 28.77
N VAL A 292 -11.64 -20.56 27.82
CA VAL A 292 -12.17 -21.76 27.16
C VAL A 292 -11.13 -22.34 26.20
N LEU A 293 -10.40 -21.51 25.45
CA LEU A 293 -9.34 -22.00 24.54
C LEU A 293 -8.21 -22.75 25.27
N ASN A 294 -7.97 -22.40 26.54
CA ASN A 294 -6.90 -22.99 27.36
C ASN A 294 -7.34 -24.23 28.14
N GLU A 295 -8.61 -24.63 28.11
CA GLU A 295 -9.03 -25.84 28.81
C GLU A 295 -8.40 -27.10 28.19
N PRO A 296 -7.76 -27.97 29.00
CA PRO A 296 -7.17 -29.21 28.51
C PRO A 296 -8.15 -30.11 27.74
N LEU A 297 -9.45 -30.00 28.04
CA LEU A 297 -10.51 -30.75 27.37
C LEU A 297 -10.62 -30.41 25.87
N TYR A 298 -10.36 -29.16 25.49
CA TYR A 298 -10.48 -28.69 24.10
C TYR A 298 -9.14 -28.66 23.37
N ASN A 299 -8.05 -28.98 24.06
CA ASN A 299 -6.70 -29.07 23.51
C ASN A 299 -6.63 -30.21 22.46
N GLY A 300 -6.64 -29.83 21.19
CA GLY A 300 -6.77 -30.76 20.06
C GLY A 300 -7.87 -30.39 19.05
N ILE A 301 -8.68 -29.37 19.37
CA ILE A 301 -9.60 -28.72 18.43
C ILE A 301 -8.92 -27.46 17.88
N ARG A 302 -8.88 -27.31 16.56
CA ARG A 302 -8.50 -26.03 15.94
C ARG A 302 -9.71 -25.11 15.95
N VAL A 303 -9.58 -23.96 16.61
CA VAL A 303 -10.61 -22.92 16.58
C VAL A 303 -10.26 -21.89 15.52
N ILE A 304 -11.22 -21.61 14.64
CA ILE A 304 -11.18 -20.59 13.59
C ILE A 304 -12.33 -19.65 13.89
N GLN A 305 -12.02 -18.43 14.32
CA GLN A 305 -12.99 -17.51 14.90
C GLN A 305 -12.98 -16.15 14.20
N LYS A 306 -14.01 -15.33 14.41
CA LYS A 306 -14.11 -13.97 13.85
C LYS A 306 -13.78 -13.92 12.35
N ASN A 307 -12.62 -13.38 12.01
CA ASN A 307 -12.17 -13.09 10.65
C ASN A 307 -11.35 -14.24 10.05
N ASP A 308 -10.91 -15.20 10.88
CA ASP A 308 -9.93 -16.22 10.50
C ASP A 308 -10.40 -17.02 9.29
N PHE A 309 -11.70 -17.36 9.23
CA PHE A 309 -12.23 -18.11 8.09
C PHE A 309 -12.24 -17.29 6.80
N ALA A 310 -12.54 -16.00 6.87
CA ALA A 310 -12.47 -15.11 5.72
C ALA A 310 -11.03 -14.93 5.23
N GLU A 311 -10.06 -14.89 6.14
CA GLU A 311 -8.63 -14.89 5.80
C GLU A 311 -8.23 -16.19 5.10
N LEU A 312 -8.65 -17.35 5.62
CA LEU A 312 -8.39 -18.65 4.98
C LEU A 312 -8.94 -18.74 3.55
N LEU A 313 -10.13 -18.19 3.29
CA LEU A 313 -10.69 -18.12 1.93
C LEU A 313 -9.77 -17.31 1.00
N VAL A 314 -9.40 -16.09 1.40
CA VAL A 314 -8.53 -15.21 0.60
C VAL A 314 -7.14 -15.80 0.41
N GLU A 315 -6.56 -16.42 1.43
CA GLU A 315 -5.23 -17.01 1.37
C GLU A 315 -5.18 -18.27 0.51
N SER A 316 -6.24 -19.06 0.50
CA SER A 316 -6.35 -20.25 -0.35
C SER A 316 -6.59 -19.92 -1.82
N GLY A 317 -6.78 -18.64 -2.16
CA GLY A 317 -7.18 -18.22 -3.51
C GLY A 317 -8.56 -18.75 -3.88
N PHE A 318 -9.47 -18.83 -2.90
CA PHE A 318 -10.82 -19.35 -3.07
C PHE A 318 -11.57 -18.60 -4.18
N ASP A 319 -12.14 -19.35 -5.12
CA ASP A 319 -13.01 -18.81 -6.16
C ASP A 319 -14.44 -18.76 -5.60
N PHE A 320 -14.95 -17.53 -5.44
CA PHE A 320 -16.21 -17.23 -4.74
C PHE A 320 -17.45 -17.56 -5.56
#